data_AF-A0A6C0G9K0-F1
#
_entry.id   AF-A0A6C0G9K0-F1
#
_cell.length_a   1.000
_cell.length_b   1.000
_cell.length_c   1.000
_cell.angle_alpha   90.00
_cell.angle_beta   90.00
_cell.angle_gamma   90.00
#
_symmetry.space_group_name_H-M   'P 1'
#
loop_
_entity.id
_entity.type
_entity.pdbx_description
1 polymer ?
#
loop_
_entity_poly.entity_id
_entity_poly.type
_entity_poly.pdbx_seq_one_letter_code
_entity_poly.pdbx_strand_id
1 'polypeptide(L)'
;ERVIRLSCLLPSITFPIRNPCIHFVRYGNNCILAFEGSNYSARKWIHYLLRFWQCNHHSWLRTQRIRIIKSYINSIFFLGYTLGSLSEMVGIKAKTMDNLSTTHITFRVLCPKVPTSLSIRSLAREGFCNGLGFPISRSAWATSTDTDTTNRFNRLWKNLFIYYSGSSGLGGLYRIRYILRFSCARTLAGK
;
A
#
# COMPACT_ATOMS: atom_id res chain seq x y z
N GLU A 1 7.78 -23.78 5.60
CA GLU A 1 6.47 -23.33 6.15
C GLU A 1 5.99 -22.06 5.43
N ARG A 2 4.81 -22.09 4.79
CA ARG A 2 4.22 -20.91 4.13
C ARG A 2 3.60 -20.00 5.18
N VAL A 3 4.25 -18.89 5.53
CA VAL A 3 3.78 -18.02 6.60
C VAL A 3 2.89 -16.91 6.06
N ILE A 4 1.59 -16.97 6.33
CA ILE A 4 0.62 -15.99 5.82
C ILE A 4 0.46 -14.81 6.79
N ARG A 5 0.61 -13.57 6.31
CA ARG A 5 0.26 -12.35 7.07
C ARG A 5 -1.14 -11.91 6.69
N LEU A 6 -2.03 -11.77 7.68
CA LEU A 6 -3.42 -11.42 7.50
C LEU A 6 -3.71 -10.07 8.17
N SER A 7 -4.24 -9.13 7.39
CA SER A 7 -4.61 -7.79 7.87
C SER A 7 -6.08 -7.54 7.62
N CYS A 8 -6.83 -7.17 8.66
CA CYS A 8 -8.27 -6.96 8.56
C CYS A 8 -8.62 -5.47 8.58
N LEU A 9 -9.46 -5.02 7.65
CA LEU A 9 -10.02 -3.66 7.60
C LEU A 9 -11.48 -3.65 8.03
N LEU A 10 -11.82 -2.77 8.97
CA LEU A 10 -13.16 -2.62 9.53
C LEU A 10 -13.71 -1.20 9.34
N PRO A 11 -14.75 -0.97 8.52
CA PRO A 11 -15.44 0.29 8.45
C PRO A 11 -16.30 0.51 9.69
N SER A 12 -16.39 1.77 10.11
CA SER A 12 -17.19 2.22 11.24
C SER A 12 -18.66 2.35 10.81
N ILE A 13 -19.42 1.26 10.87
CA ILE A 13 -20.87 1.28 10.66
C ILE A 13 -21.54 0.74 11.92
N THR A 14 -22.45 1.53 12.49
CA THR A 14 -23.20 1.25 13.73
C THR A 14 -24.48 0.44 13.51
N PHE A 15 -24.85 0.14 12.26
CA PHE A 15 -26.04 -0.63 11.93
C PHE A 15 -25.72 -2.09 11.58
N PRO A 16 -26.58 -3.06 11.94
CA PRO A 16 -26.43 -4.44 11.52
C PRO A 16 -26.68 -4.54 10.02
N ILE A 17 -25.62 -4.70 9.24
CA ILE A 17 -25.70 -4.93 7.80
C ILE A 17 -26.26 -6.34 7.60
N ARG A 18 -27.38 -6.44 6.86
CA ARG A 18 -28.12 -7.69 6.64
C ARG A 18 -27.28 -8.76 5.93
N ASN A 19 -26.32 -8.35 5.10
CA ASN A 19 -25.35 -9.21 4.41
C ASN A 19 -23.93 -8.65 4.57
N PRO A 20 -23.02 -9.33 5.29
CA PRO A 20 -21.65 -8.84 5.42
C PRO A 20 -20.89 -8.99 4.08
N CYS A 21 -20.41 -7.87 3.54
CA CYS A 21 -19.51 -7.88 2.40
C CYS A 21 -18.08 -8.20 2.86
N ILE A 22 -17.51 -9.27 2.29
CA ILE A 22 -16.12 -9.69 2.55
C ILE A 22 -15.32 -9.50 1.28
N HIS A 23 -14.31 -8.64 1.33
CA HIS A 23 -13.33 -8.51 0.25
C HIS A 23 -12.02 -9.17 0.66
N PHE A 24 -11.48 -10.02 -0.21
CA PHE A 24 -10.24 -10.74 0.04
C PHE A 24 -9.24 -10.45 -1.08
N VAL A 25 -8.03 -10.06 -0.69
CA VAL A 25 -6.91 -9.83 -1.61
C VAL A 25 -5.72 -10.63 -1.11
N ARG A 26 -5.11 -11.43 -1.99
CA ARG A 26 -3.92 -12.22 -1.69
C ARG A 26 -2.84 -12.00 -2.72
N TYR A 27 -1.61 -11.80 -2.23
CA TYR A 27 -0.41 -11.79 -3.05
C TYR A 27 0.68 -12.60 -2.36
N GLY A 28 1.01 -13.74 -2.94
CA GLY A 28 1.91 -14.73 -2.34
C GLY A 28 1.47 -15.13 -0.93
N ASN A 29 2.28 -14.75 0.06
CA ASN A 29 2.08 -15.02 1.48
C ASN A 29 1.42 -13.84 2.24
N ASN A 30 1.09 -12.74 1.58
CA ASN A 30 0.42 -11.61 2.22
C ASN A 30 -1.05 -11.57 1.80
N CYS A 31 -1.94 -11.33 2.76
CA CYS A 31 -3.37 -11.16 2.48
C CYS A 31 -3.99 -10.01 3.29
N ILE A 32 -4.96 -9.37 2.66
CA ILE A 32 -5.87 -8.40 3.29
C ILE A 32 -7.27 -8.97 3.21
N LEU A 33 -7.98 -8.88 4.33
CA LEU A 33 -9.41 -9.14 4.41
C LEU A 33 -10.10 -7.82 4.78
N ALA A 34 -10.92 -7.24 3.91
CA ALA A 34 -11.79 -6.16 4.32
C ALA A 34 -13.16 -6.74 4.67
N PHE A 35 -13.68 -6.33 5.83
CA PHE A 35 -14.94 -6.83 6.35
C PHE A 35 -15.84 -5.65 6.68
N GLU A 36 -17.03 -5.60 6.09
CA GLU A 36 -18.02 -4.59 6.40
C GLU A 36 -18.93 -5.06 7.55
N GLY A 37 -18.78 -4.47 8.75
CA GLY A 37 -19.63 -4.73 9.90
C GLY A 37 -18.93 -4.56 11.25
N SER A 38 -19.55 -5.08 12.31
CA SER A 38 -19.03 -4.91 13.68
C SER A 38 -17.74 -5.70 13.93
N ASN A 39 -16.95 -5.27 14.92
CA ASN A 39 -15.73 -5.99 15.32
C ASN A 39 -16.02 -7.44 15.73
N TYR A 40 -17.21 -7.69 16.29
CA TYR A 40 -17.63 -9.02 16.72
C TYR A 40 -17.84 -9.97 15.52
N SER A 41 -18.56 -9.52 14.48
CA SER A 41 -18.72 -10.32 13.26
C SER A 41 -17.39 -10.54 12.55
N ALA A 42 -16.51 -9.52 12.51
CA ALA A 42 -15.16 -9.68 11.97
C ALA A 42 -14.36 -10.80 12.66
N ARG A 43 -14.38 -10.84 14.00
CA ARG A 43 -13.72 -11.90 14.79
C ARG A 43 -14.33 -13.27 14.50
N LYS A 44 -15.66 -13.35 14.37
CA LYS A 44 -16.36 -14.58 14.02
C LYS A 44 -15.93 -15.10 12.63
N TRP A 45 -15.82 -14.22 11.65
CA TRP A 45 -15.34 -14.56 10.31
C TRP A 45 -13.87 -14.97 10.26
N ILE A 46 -12.99 -14.27 10.99
CA ILE A 46 -11.58 -14.67 11.14
C ILE A 46 -11.51 -16.08 11.74
N HIS A 47 -12.32 -16.38 12.74
CA HIS A 47 -12.38 -17.71 13.33
C HIS A 47 -12.81 -18.78 12.31
N TYR A 48 -13.84 -18.51 11.50
CA TYR A 48 -14.27 -19.43 10.44
C TYR A 48 -13.18 -19.65 9.39
N LEU A 49 -12.51 -18.58 8.94
CA LEU A 49 -11.40 -18.68 7.98
C LEU A 49 -10.22 -19.49 8.54
N LEU A 50 -9.88 -19.30 9.81
CA LEU A 50 -8.84 -20.08 10.48
C LEU A 50 -9.21 -21.57 10.54
N ARG A 51 -10.44 -21.89 10.93
CA ARG A 51 -10.93 -23.27 10.99
C ARG A 51 -10.96 -23.91 9.60
N PHE A 52 -11.47 -23.20 8.59
CA PHE A 52 -11.46 -23.65 7.20
C PHE A 52 -10.03 -23.94 6.71
N TRP A 53 -9.08 -23.06 7.03
CA TRP A 53 -7.68 -23.27 6.66
C TRP A 53 -7.07 -24.49 7.35
N GLN A 54 -7.33 -24.67 8.64
CA GLN A 54 -6.88 -25.83 9.41
C GLN A 54 -7.41 -27.13 8.82
N CYS A 55 -8.69 -27.18 8.44
CA CYS A 55 -9.31 -28.36 7.83
C CYS A 55 -8.69 -28.70 6.47
N ASN A 56 -8.43 -27.70 5.63
CA ASN A 56 -7.94 -27.95 4.26
C ASN A 56 -6.43 -28.18 4.16
N HIS A 57 -5.64 -27.54 5.02
CA HIS A 57 -4.18 -27.53 4.89
C HIS A 57 -3.46 -28.23 6.04
N HIS A 58 -4.20 -28.82 6.99
CA HIS A 58 -3.69 -29.51 8.19
C HIS A 58 -2.60 -28.73 8.95
N SER A 59 -2.53 -27.41 8.74
CA SER A 59 -1.45 -26.54 9.22
C SER A 59 -2.04 -25.33 9.90
N TRP A 60 -1.51 -25.03 11.08
CA TRP A 60 -1.97 -23.92 11.90
C TRP A 60 -1.46 -22.59 11.36
N LEU A 61 -2.38 -21.68 11.04
CA LEU A 61 -2.04 -20.27 10.86
C LEU A 61 -1.70 -19.69 12.22
N ARG A 62 -0.46 -19.21 12.39
CA ARG A 62 0.03 -18.61 13.63
C ARG A 62 -0.75 -17.32 13.92
N THR A 63 -1.70 -17.39 14.85
CA THR A 63 -2.68 -16.34 15.20
C THR A 63 -2.04 -15.01 15.62
N GLN A 64 -0.84 -15.04 16.19
CA GLN A 64 -0.06 -13.86 16.59
C GLN A 64 0.26 -12.89 15.44
N ARG A 65 0.13 -13.30 14.17
CA ARG A 65 0.42 -12.45 13.00
C ARG A 65 -0.80 -11.79 12.38
N ILE A 66 -1.99 -12.02 12.94
CA ILE A 66 -3.24 -11.42 12.45
C ILE A 66 -3.37 -10.03 13.07
N ARG A 67 -3.33 -8.98 12.24
CA ARG A 67 -3.55 -7.60 12.69
C ARG A 67 -4.94 -7.14 12.29
N ILE A 68 -5.78 -6.89 13.29
CA ILE A 68 -7.11 -6.29 13.08
C ILE A 68 -6.95 -4.78 13.16
N ILE A 69 -7.23 -4.08 12.07
CA ILE A 69 -7.04 -2.64 11.94
C ILE A 69 -8.39 -1.98 11.71
N LYS A 70 -8.77 -1.06 12.58
CA LYS A 70 -9.98 -0.26 12.42
C LYS A 70 -9.73 0.80 11.35
N SER A 71 -10.54 0.77 10.29
CA SER A 71 -10.29 1.47 9.02
C SER A 71 -10.38 2.99 9.09
N TYR A 72 -10.85 3.57 10.20
CA TYR A 72 -11.06 5.03 10.29
C TYR A 72 -9.79 5.83 10.63
N ILE A 73 -8.82 5.22 11.34
CA ILE A 73 -7.68 5.96 11.92
C ILE A 73 -6.33 5.49 11.37
N ASN A 74 -6.26 4.21 10.97
CA ASN A 74 -4.98 3.55 10.75
C ASN A 74 -4.76 3.20 9.28
N SER A 75 -3.57 3.51 8.77
CA SER A 75 -3.10 3.04 7.48
C SER A 75 -2.47 1.64 7.59
N ILE A 76 -2.61 0.83 6.54
CA ILE A 76 -2.06 -0.52 6.47
C ILE A 76 -0.93 -0.55 5.45
N PHE A 77 0.20 -1.15 5.82
CA PHE A 77 1.26 -1.43 4.86
C PHE A 77 1.04 -2.78 4.17
N PHE A 78 0.89 -2.77 2.84
CA PHE A 78 0.70 -3.98 2.04
C PHE A 78 1.39 -3.84 0.68
N LEU A 79 2.19 -4.85 0.30
CA LEU A 79 2.91 -4.88 -0.98
C LEU A 79 3.63 -3.57 -1.32
N GLY A 80 4.38 -2.99 -0.37
CA GLY A 80 5.09 -1.74 -0.66
C GLY A 80 4.19 -0.50 -0.71
N TYR A 81 2.89 -0.61 -0.52
CA TYR A 81 1.94 0.51 -0.44
C TYR A 81 1.49 0.76 0.99
N THR A 82 1.24 2.02 1.30
CA THR A 82 0.44 2.41 2.46
C THR A 82 -1.00 2.61 2.00
N LEU A 83 -1.87 1.66 2.32
CA LEU A 83 -3.31 1.75 2.10
C LEU A 83 -3.91 2.63 3.18
N GLY A 84 -4.45 3.78 2.77
CA GLY A 84 -5.27 4.64 3.62
C GLY A 84 -6.73 4.55 3.23
N SER A 85 -7.63 4.81 4.18
CA SER A 85 -9.03 5.11 3.87
C SER A 85 -9.11 6.57 3.42
N LEU A 86 -9.40 6.80 2.15
CA LEU A 86 -9.86 8.11 1.70
C LEU A 86 -11.33 7.95 1.37
N SER A 87 -12.19 8.67 2.09
CA SER A 87 -13.61 8.73 1.76
C SER A 87 -13.76 9.69 0.59
N GLU A 88 -13.50 9.23 -0.64
CA GLU A 88 -13.91 10.01 -1.82
C GLU A 88 -15.43 9.94 -1.94
N MET A 89 -16.10 11.04 -1.63
CA MET A 89 -17.50 11.23 -2.02
C MET A 89 -17.55 11.41 -3.54
N VAL A 90 -17.64 10.33 -4.29
CA VAL A 90 -17.99 10.45 -5.71
C VAL A 90 -19.50 10.57 -5.79
N GLY A 91 -19.97 11.82 -5.92
CA GLY A 91 -21.38 12.12 -6.14
C GLY A 91 -21.83 11.64 -7.51
N ILE A 92 -22.21 10.38 -7.62
CA ILE A 92 -22.85 9.86 -8.83
C ILE A 92 -24.32 10.30 -8.80
N LYS A 93 -24.74 11.14 -9.76
CA LYS A 93 -26.15 11.50 -9.96
C LYS A 93 -26.86 10.36 -10.67
N ALA A 94 -27.56 9.51 -9.94
CA ALA A 94 -28.54 8.61 -10.53
C ALA A 94 -29.81 9.42 -10.84
N LYS A 95 -30.21 9.47 -12.12
CA LYS A 95 -31.46 10.11 -12.55
C LYS A 95 -32.44 8.98 -12.89
N THR A 96 -33.39 8.70 -12.00
CA THR A 96 -34.52 7.83 -12.33
C THR A 96 -35.50 8.59 -13.23
N MET A 97 -36.19 7.83 -14.11
CA MET A 97 -37.05 8.39 -15.16
C MET A 97 -38.21 9.23 -14.58
N ASP A 98 -38.65 8.89 -13.37
CA ASP A 98 -39.68 9.62 -12.64
C ASP A 98 -39.07 10.36 -11.43
N ASN A 99 -38.90 11.67 -11.58
CA ASN A 99 -38.78 12.73 -10.58
C ASN A 99 -37.70 12.67 -9.45
N LEU A 100 -36.65 13.47 -9.67
CA LEU A 100 -36.03 14.45 -8.74
C LEU A 100 -35.22 14.05 -7.49
N SER A 101 -34.99 12.78 -7.15
CA SER A 101 -34.06 12.50 -6.03
C SER A 101 -32.60 12.46 -6.48
N THR A 102 -31.83 13.52 -6.23
CA THR A 102 -30.35 13.49 -6.35
C THR A 102 -29.78 12.70 -5.17
N THR A 103 -29.67 11.38 -5.30
CA THR A 103 -29.01 10.54 -4.31
C THR A 103 -27.50 10.56 -4.52
N HIS A 104 -26.76 11.13 -3.57
CA HIS A 104 -25.30 11.00 -3.52
C HIS A 104 -24.93 9.64 -2.93
N ILE A 105 -24.41 8.74 -3.76
CA ILE A 105 -23.83 7.48 -3.28
C ILE A 105 -22.44 7.80 -2.70
N THR A 106 -22.23 7.48 -1.42
CA THR A 106 -20.90 7.60 -0.81
C THR A 106 -20.24 6.23 -0.80
N PHE A 107 -19.08 6.09 -1.44
CA PHE A 107 -18.28 4.88 -1.36
C PHE A 107 -16.93 5.18 -0.71
N ARG A 108 -16.44 4.24 0.09
CA ARG A 108 -15.11 4.35 0.70
C ARG A 108 -14.12 3.60 -0.18
N VAL A 109 -13.21 4.32 -0.83
CA VAL A 109 -12.11 3.71 -1.61
C VAL A 109 -10.89 3.55 -0.72
N LEU A 110 -10.23 2.40 -0.85
CA LEU A 110 -8.88 2.23 -0.33
C LEU A 110 -7.91 2.84 -1.33
N CYS A 111 -7.27 3.93 -0.91
CA CYS A 111 -6.35 4.65 -1.77
C CYS A 111 -4.91 4.24 -1.44
N PRO A 112 -4.21 3.55 -2.36
CA PRO A 112 -2.81 3.20 -2.16
C PRO A 112 -1.94 4.46 -2.28
N LYS A 113 -1.20 4.76 -1.22
CA LYS A 113 -0.20 5.84 -1.19
C LYS A 113 1.20 5.26 -1.12
N VAL A 114 2.16 5.98 -1.71
CA VAL A 114 3.58 5.60 -1.61
C VAL A 114 4.08 5.84 -0.17
N PRO A 115 4.71 4.85 0.46
CA PRO A 115 5.22 4.96 1.82
C PRO A 115 6.53 5.77 1.86
N THR A 116 6.45 7.09 1.69
CA THR A 116 7.62 7.97 1.50
C THR A 116 8.73 7.74 2.52
N SER A 117 8.41 7.60 3.81
CA SER A 117 9.40 7.39 4.86
C SER A 117 10.13 6.03 4.77
N LEU A 118 9.40 4.95 4.45
CA LEU A 118 9.97 3.61 4.28
C LEU A 118 10.79 3.53 2.98
N SER A 119 10.33 4.20 1.92
CA SER A 119 11.07 4.30 0.66
C SER A 119 12.39 5.05 0.85
N ILE A 120 12.39 6.20 1.56
CA ILE A 120 13.62 6.94 1.87
C ILE A 120 14.56 6.10 2.72
N ARG A 121 14.06 5.42 3.75
CA ARG A 121 14.88 4.54 4.58
C ARG A 121 15.53 3.41 3.77
N SER A 122 14.82 2.86 2.79
CA SER A 122 15.35 1.82 1.89
C SER A 122 16.42 2.39 0.97
N LEU A 123 16.19 3.56 0.38
CA LEU A 123 17.17 4.27 -0.44
C LEU A 123 18.43 4.65 0.36
N ALA A 124 18.27 4.99 1.63
CA ALA A 124 19.40 5.32 2.50
C ALA A 124 20.28 4.10 2.79
N ARG A 125 19.67 2.92 3.00
CA ARG A 125 20.40 1.66 3.17
C ARG A 125 21.20 1.28 1.92
N GLU A 126 20.67 1.57 0.75
CA GLU A 126 21.34 1.36 -0.54
C GLU A 126 22.37 2.47 -0.88
N GLY A 127 22.54 3.48 -0.01
CA GLY A 127 23.52 4.55 -0.18
C GLY A 127 23.13 5.68 -1.13
N PHE A 128 21.86 5.79 -1.54
CA PHE A 128 21.40 6.89 -2.41
C PHE A 128 21.14 8.19 -1.64
N CYS A 129 20.84 8.11 -0.35
CA CYS A 129 20.59 9.25 0.52
C CYS A 129 21.05 9.00 1.96
N ASN A 130 21.10 10.05 2.78
CA ASN A 130 21.30 9.90 4.22
C ASN A 130 19.99 9.47 4.92
N GLY A 131 20.06 9.20 6.23
CA GLY A 131 18.90 8.82 7.04
C GLY A 131 17.76 9.85 7.09
N LEU A 132 18.05 11.11 6.76
CA LEU A 132 17.08 12.22 6.68
C LEU A 132 16.47 12.39 5.27
N GLY A 133 17.00 11.68 4.27
CA GLY A 133 16.56 11.72 2.88
C GLY A 133 17.25 12.77 2.01
N PHE A 134 18.42 13.26 2.40
CA PHE A 134 19.27 14.11 1.55
C PHE A 134 20.12 13.25 0.62
N PRO A 135 20.22 13.57 -0.68
CA PRO A 135 20.92 12.76 -1.68
C PRO A 135 22.44 12.75 -1.45
N ILE A 136 23.06 11.58 -1.57
CA ILE A 136 24.51 11.37 -1.47
C ILE A 136 25.05 10.89 -2.83
N SER A 137 26.30 11.20 -3.16
CA SER A 137 26.99 10.62 -4.32
C SER A 137 27.22 9.12 -4.10
N ARG A 138 27.09 8.34 -5.16
CA ARG A 138 27.33 6.90 -5.12
C ARG A 138 28.70 6.58 -5.71
N SER A 139 29.74 6.67 -4.88
CA SER A 139 31.13 6.40 -5.27
C SER A 139 31.32 5.00 -5.88
N ALA A 140 30.58 3.99 -5.42
CA ALA A 140 30.61 2.64 -5.99
C ALA A 140 30.22 2.59 -7.49
N TRP A 141 29.51 3.60 -8.00
CA TRP A 141 29.13 3.72 -9.42
C TRP A 141 29.92 4.80 -10.16
N ALA A 142 30.90 5.44 -9.50
CA ALA A 142 31.79 6.41 -10.11
C ALA A 142 32.80 5.76 -11.08
N THR A 143 33.02 4.45 -10.98
CA THR A 143 33.91 3.70 -11.89
C THR A 143 33.25 3.34 -13.24
N SER A 144 31.93 3.49 -13.38
CA SER A 144 31.22 3.25 -14.65
C SER A 144 31.35 4.45 -15.60
N THR A 145 31.09 4.28 -16.90
CA THR A 145 31.02 5.42 -17.83
C THR A 145 29.84 6.35 -17.49
N ASP A 146 29.87 7.61 -17.90
CA ASP A 146 28.81 8.58 -17.57
C ASP A 146 27.43 8.18 -18.13
N THR A 147 27.43 7.62 -19.33
CA THR A 147 26.22 7.07 -19.96
C THR A 147 25.70 5.87 -19.19
N ASP A 148 26.56 4.95 -18.76
CA ASP A 148 26.18 3.79 -17.96
C ASP A 148 25.66 4.18 -16.58
N THR A 149 26.30 5.13 -15.89
CA THR A 149 25.84 5.65 -14.60
C THR A 149 24.42 6.21 -14.76
N THR A 150 24.21 7.07 -15.75
CA THR A 150 22.91 7.70 -16.02
C THR A 150 21.83 6.66 -16.39
N ASN A 151 22.18 5.68 -17.22
CA ASN A 151 21.27 4.60 -17.63
C ASN A 151 20.83 3.72 -16.45
N ARG A 152 21.73 3.42 -15.50
CA ARG A 152 21.40 2.67 -14.29
C ARG A 152 20.40 3.42 -13.42
N PHE A 153 20.61 4.71 -13.19
CA PHE A 153 19.66 5.55 -12.43
C PHE A 153 18.29 5.63 -13.13
N ASN A 154 18.28 5.81 -14.46
CA ASN A 154 17.05 5.86 -15.25
C ASN A 154 16.26 4.54 -15.20
N ARG A 155 16.93 3.39 -15.30
CA ARG A 155 16.28 2.07 -15.16
C ARG A 155 15.67 1.89 -13.77
N LEU A 156 16.38 2.30 -12.72
CA LEU A 156 15.89 2.22 -11.34
C LEU A 156 14.65 3.11 -11.14
N TRP A 157 14.69 4.36 -11.61
CA TRP A 157 13.54 5.26 -11.57
C TRP A 157 12.35 4.69 -12.37
N LYS A 158 12.58 4.17 -13.58
CA LYS A 158 11.52 3.60 -14.42
C LYS A 158 10.81 2.44 -13.72
N ASN A 159 11.55 1.54 -13.08
CA ASN A 159 10.97 0.43 -12.32
C ASN A 159 10.11 0.91 -11.15
N LEU A 160 10.60 1.90 -10.38
CA LEU A 160 9.83 2.49 -9.28
C LEU A 160 8.59 3.22 -9.76
N PHE A 161 8.68 3.96 -10.87
CA PHE A 161 7.57 4.69 -11.44
C PHE A 161 6.48 3.75 -11.95
N ILE A 162 6.86 2.69 -12.69
CA ILE A 162 5.91 1.68 -13.15
C ILE A 162 5.23 1.03 -11.95
N TYR A 163 6.01 0.65 -10.93
CA TYR A 163 5.48 -0.01 -9.75
C TYR A 163 4.44 0.83 -9.02
N TYR A 164 4.71 2.12 -8.78
CA TYR A 164 3.88 3.03 -7.99
C TYR A 164 2.93 3.91 -8.82
N SER A 165 2.81 3.64 -10.12
CA SER A 165 1.98 4.42 -11.05
C SER A 165 0.51 4.48 -10.65
N GLY A 166 -0.02 3.43 -10.01
CA GLY A 166 -1.39 3.35 -9.51
C GLY A 166 -1.64 4.01 -8.15
N SER A 167 -0.74 4.86 -7.64
CA SER A 167 -0.89 5.50 -6.33
C SER A 167 -1.70 6.80 -6.38
N SER A 168 -2.53 7.06 -5.37
CA SER A 168 -3.45 8.21 -5.29
C SER A 168 -2.75 9.52 -4.84
N GLY A 169 -1.43 9.64 -5.03
CA GLY A 169 -0.66 10.77 -4.53
C GLY A 169 0.81 10.70 -4.95
N LEU A 170 1.23 11.64 -5.81
CA LEU A 170 2.56 11.64 -6.42
C LEU A 170 3.64 12.31 -5.56
N GLY A 171 3.29 13.01 -4.48
CA GLY A 171 4.26 13.76 -3.66
C GLY A 171 5.42 12.90 -3.15
N GLY A 172 5.14 11.67 -2.72
CA GLY A 172 6.18 10.71 -2.30
C GLY A 172 7.08 10.28 -3.45
N LEU A 173 6.50 10.05 -4.64
CA LEU A 173 7.25 9.70 -5.85
C LEU A 173 8.16 10.83 -6.33
N TYR A 174 7.68 12.07 -6.29
CA TYR A 174 8.49 13.24 -6.65
C TYR A 174 9.70 13.39 -5.72
N ARG A 175 9.53 13.16 -4.42
CA ARG A 175 10.65 13.18 -3.47
C ARG A 175 11.68 12.09 -3.77
N ILE A 176 11.24 10.88 -4.10
CA ILE A 176 12.13 9.77 -4.51
C ILE A 176 12.87 10.12 -5.81
N ARG A 177 12.15 10.66 -6.81
CA ARG A 177 12.73 11.12 -8.08
C ARG A 177 13.80 12.18 -7.86
N TYR A 178 13.54 13.13 -6.97
CA TYR A 178 14.48 14.18 -6.59
C TYR A 178 15.77 13.56 -6.01
N ILE A 179 15.65 12.66 -5.04
CA ILE A 179 16.80 12.00 -4.41
C ILE A 179 17.65 11.28 -5.47
N LEU A 180 17.03 10.49 -6.34
CA LEU A 180 17.74 9.74 -7.38
C LEU A 180 18.45 10.65 -8.38
N ARG A 181 17.80 11.72 -8.83
CA ARG A 181 18.38 12.69 -9.77
C ARG A 181 19.59 13.41 -9.18
N PHE A 182 19.47 13.90 -7.96
CA PHE A 182 20.57 14.60 -7.30
C PHE A 182 21.71 13.66 -6.91
N SER A 183 21.40 12.42 -6.49
CA SER A 183 22.43 11.40 -6.27
C SER A 183 23.22 11.10 -7.55
N CYS A 184 22.53 10.98 -8.70
CA CYS A 184 23.17 10.83 -10.01
C CYS A 184 24.08 12.03 -10.34
N ALA A 185 23.56 13.26 -10.23
CA ALA A 185 24.33 14.47 -10.52
C ALA A 185 25.59 14.59 -9.64
N ARG A 186 25.48 14.34 -8.33
CA ARG A 186 26.63 14.35 -7.41
C ARG A 186 27.64 13.25 -7.72
N THR A 187 27.20 12.12 -8.27
CA THR A 187 28.10 11.03 -8.68
C THR A 187 28.87 11.39 -9.94
N LEU A 188 28.22 12.05 -10.91
CA LEU A 188 28.87 12.52 -12.14
C LEU A 188 29.84 13.67 -11.87
N ALA A 189 29.47 14.62 -11.00
CA ALA A 189 30.33 15.74 -10.64
C ALA A 189 31.51 15.37 -9.73
N GLY A 190 31.47 14.18 -9.11
CA GLY A 190 32.53 13.68 -8.24
C GLY A 190 33.48 12.69 -8.91
N LYS A 191 33.34 12.48 -10.23
CA LYS A 191 34.37 11.85 -11.07
C LYS A 191 35.35 12.93 -11.51
#